data_AF-A0A165PRD4-F1
#
_entry.id   AF-A0A165PRD4-F1
#
_cell.length_a   1.000
_cell.length_b   1.000
_cell.length_c   1.000
_cell.angle_alpha   90.00
_cell.angle_beta   90.00
_cell.angle_gamma   90.00
#
_symmetry.space_group_name_H-M   'P 1'
#
loop_
_entity.id
_entity.type
_entity.pdbx_description
1 polymer ?
#
loop_
_entity_poly.entity_id
_entity_poly.type
_entity_poly.pdbx_seq_one_letter_code
_entity_poly.pdbx_strand_id
1 'polypeptide(L)'
;MLVSIGCIDDAGYTATFTGGKLIIADKDGLTVGTIPKSRGLYLVTHTENDGSANTATQVEKVTIMDLHRRLGHIAPRAIRELVSNGRITGVTLVPSDEPEVCEVCIRAKSTRQPVPKEREGERAEEFGEEIHSDLWGAARIATLGGRKHYISFTDD
;
A
#
# COMPACT_ATOMS: atom_id res chain seq x y z
N MET A 1 8.22 -10.52 -15.17
CA MET A 1 9.25 -9.60 -15.69
C MET A 1 8.86 -9.18 -17.09
N LEU A 2 8.90 -7.88 -17.41
CA LEU A 2 8.74 -7.36 -18.77
C LEU A 2 10.12 -6.99 -19.30
N VAL A 3 10.42 -7.36 -20.54
CA VAL A 3 11.70 -7.06 -21.21
C VAL A 3 11.43 -6.21 -22.43
N SER A 4 12.13 -5.07 -22.54
CA SER A 4 12.02 -4.17 -23.69
C SER A 4 12.88 -4.68 -24.85
N ILE A 5 12.28 -4.84 -26.02
CA ILE A 5 13.00 -5.23 -27.24
C ILE A 5 13.96 -4.12 -27.68
N GLY A 6 13.59 -2.84 -27.52
CA GLY A 6 14.47 -1.72 -27.84
C GLY A 6 15.75 -1.76 -27.00
N CYS A 7 15.64 -2.11 -25.72
CA CYS A 7 16.83 -2.24 -24.87
C CYS A 7 17.73 -3.44 -25.25
N ILE A 8 17.15 -4.51 -25.82
CA ILE A 8 17.91 -5.65 -26.35
C ILE A 8 18.70 -5.20 -27.59
N ASP A 9 18.05 -4.46 -28.48
CA ASP A 9 18.66 -3.91 -29.70
C ASP A 9 19.78 -2.91 -29.38
N ASP A 10 19.53 -1.94 -28.49
CA ASP A 10 20.51 -0.95 -28.04
C ASP A 10 21.74 -1.59 -27.39
N ALA A 11 21.57 -2.73 -26.71
CA ALA A 11 22.66 -3.51 -26.13
C ALA A 11 23.45 -4.33 -27.17
N GLY A 12 22.98 -4.36 -28.43
CA GLY A 12 23.58 -5.06 -29.56
C GLY A 12 23.25 -6.55 -29.64
N TYR A 13 22.15 -6.96 -29.03
CA TYR A 13 21.60 -8.31 -29.16
C TYR A 13 20.54 -8.35 -30.26
N THR A 14 20.37 -9.51 -30.89
CA THR A 14 19.34 -9.72 -31.92
C THR A 14 18.16 -10.48 -31.35
N ALA A 15 16.94 -10.01 -31.61
CA ALA A 15 15.69 -10.68 -31.24
C ALA A 15 14.95 -11.23 -32.48
N THR A 16 14.93 -12.55 -32.65
CA THR A 16 14.33 -13.22 -33.82
C THR A 16 13.04 -13.94 -33.43
N PHE A 17 11.92 -13.57 -34.04
CA PHE A 17 10.59 -14.16 -33.81
C PHE A 17 10.25 -15.14 -34.93
N THR A 18 10.33 -16.44 -34.66
CA THR A 18 10.06 -17.47 -35.68
C THR A 18 9.62 -18.79 -35.06
N GLY A 19 8.81 -19.58 -35.78
CA GLY A 19 8.43 -20.94 -35.35
C GLY A 19 7.76 -21.02 -33.98
N GLY A 20 7.02 -19.99 -33.57
CA GLY A 20 6.36 -19.94 -32.26
C GLY A 20 7.29 -19.68 -31.08
N LYS A 21 8.50 -19.19 -31.30
CA LYS A 21 9.48 -18.82 -30.26
C LYS A 21 10.18 -17.50 -30.58
N LEU A 22 10.71 -16.86 -29.55
CA LEU A 22 11.62 -15.73 -29.62
C LEU A 22 13.02 -16.24 -29.28
N ILE A 23 13.99 -15.98 -30.16
CA ILE A 23 15.40 -16.31 -29.96
C ILE A 23 16.16 -15.00 -29.75
N ILE A 24 16.92 -14.91 -28.67
CA ILE A 24 17.83 -13.80 -28.40
C ILE A 24 19.25 -14.30 -28.68
N ALA A 25 19.99 -13.62 -29.55
CA ALA A 25 21.38 -13.91 -29.86
C ALA A 25 22.28 -12.71 -29.53
N ASP A 26 23.52 -12.98 -29.13
CA ASP A 26 24.54 -11.94 -28.92
C ASP A 26 25.15 -11.43 -30.23
N LYS A 27 26.14 -10.56 -30.10
CA LYS A 27 26.85 -9.92 -31.21
C LYS A 27 27.60 -10.91 -32.10
N ASP A 28 27.98 -12.06 -31.55
CA ASP A 28 28.71 -13.13 -32.24
C ASP A 28 27.75 -14.19 -32.83
N GLY A 29 26.43 -14.00 -32.68
CA GLY A 29 25.39 -14.89 -33.17
C GLY A 29 25.11 -16.08 -32.24
N LEU A 30 25.70 -16.13 -31.04
CA LEU A 30 25.44 -17.17 -30.07
C LEU A 30 24.07 -16.96 -29.44
N THR A 31 23.25 -18.01 -29.37
CA THR A 31 21.93 -17.94 -28.75
C THR A 31 22.05 -17.83 -27.23
N VAL A 32 21.57 -16.71 -26.68
CA VAL A 32 21.56 -16.39 -25.25
C VAL A 32 20.26 -16.85 -24.59
N GLY A 33 19.16 -16.90 -25.34
CA GLY A 33 17.88 -17.35 -24.80
C GLY A 33 16.87 -17.75 -25.87
N THR A 34 16.03 -18.73 -25.54
CA THR A 34 14.88 -19.12 -26.36
C THR A 34 13.61 -19.08 -25.51
N ILE A 35 12.62 -18.30 -25.94
CA ILE A 35 11.41 -18.01 -25.20
C ILE A 35 10.21 -18.51 -26.01
N PRO A 36 9.44 -19.50 -25.54
CA PRO A 36 8.29 -20.02 -26.27
C PRO A 36 7.11 -19.03 -26.25
N LYS A 37 6.33 -19.01 -27.34
CA LYS A 37 5.06 -18.28 -27.41
C LYS A 37 3.97 -19.07 -26.71
N SER A 38 3.31 -18.47 -25.72
CA SER A 38 2.16 -19.03 -25.03
C SER A 38 1.04 -18.00 -24.98
N ARG A 39 -0.16 -18.38 -25.46
CA ARG A 39 -1.36 -17.52 -25.46
C ARG A 39 -1.14 -16.12 -26.05
N GLY A 40 -0.36 -16.03 -27.13
CA GLY A 40 -0.09 -14.76 -27.83
C GLY A 40 1.12 -13.97 -27.31
N LEU A 41 1.73 -14.39 -26.19
CA LEU A 41 2.84 -13.69 -25.55
C LEU A 41 4.11 -14.56 -25.51
N TYR A 42 5.28 -13.93 -25.48
CA TYR A 42 6.58 -14.59 -25.25
C TYR A 42 6.92 -14.45 -23.77
N LEU A 43 6.64 -15.49 -22.99
CA LEU A 43 6.76 -15.43 -21.54
C LEU A 43 8.14 -15.95 -21.10
N VAL A 44 8.94 -15.06 -20.53
CA VAL A 44 10.15 -15.46 -19.81
C VAL A 44 9.73 -16.01 -18.45
N THR A 45 9.64 -17.34 -18.35
CA THR A 45 9.47 -18.03 -17.07
C THR A 45 10.85 -18.22 -16.45
N HIS A 46 11.13 -17.52 -15.34
CA HIS A 46 12.17 -17.99 -14.44
C HIS A 46 11.65 -19.26 -13.78
N THR A 47 12.13 -20.41 -14.23
CA THR A 47 12.23 -21.55 -13.32
C THR A 47 13.35 -21.17 -12.35
N GLU A 48 13.01 -20.94 -11.08
CA GLU A 48 14.03 -20.95 -10.04
C GLU A 48 14.76 -22.29 -10.19
N ASN A 49 15.98 -22.26 -10.72
CA ASN A 49 16.86 -23.40 -10.57
C ASN A 49 17.08 -23.52 -9.07
N ASP A 50 16.65 -24.62 -8.47
CA ASP A 50 17.16 -25.18 -7.22
C ASP A 50 18.65 -25.53 -7.40
N GLY A 51 19.45 -24.49 -7.66
CA GLY A 51 20.82 -24.56 -8.12
C GLY A 51 21.61 -23.46 -7.47
N SER A 52 21.84 -23.63 -6.17
CA SER A 52 22.96 -23.07 -5.41
C SER A 52 23.34 -21.62 -5.79
N ALA A 53 22.45 -20.67 -5.56
CA ALA A 53 22.93 -19.36 -5.15
C ALA A 53 23.61 -19.55 -3.79
N ASN A 54 24.85 -19.10 -3.64
CA ASN A 54 25.47 -18.89 -2.32
C ASN A 54 24.65 -17.84 -1.54
N THR A 55 23.45 -18.18 -1.09
CA THR A 55 22.73 -17.41 -0.10
C THR A 55 23.30 -17.87 1.23
N ALA A 56 24.04 -16.98 1.89
CA ALA A 56 24.35 -17.16 3.29
C ALA A 56 23.03 -17.57 3.98
N THR A 57 23.03 -18.75 4.59
CA THR A 57 21.90 -19.42 5.23
C THR A 57 21.50 -18.70 6.52
N GLN A 58 21.57 -17.37 6.53
CA GLN A 58 21.24 -16.54 7.67
C GLN A 58 19.75 -16.25 7.61
N VAL A 59 18.98 -17.13 8.24
CA VAL A 59 17.61 -16.83 8.60
C VAL A 59 17.64 -15.63 9.55
N GLU A 60 17.07 -14.51 9.11
CA GLU A 60 17.07 -13.28 9.92
C GLU A 60 16.11 -13.48 11.10
N LYS A 61 16.61 -13.28 12.32
CA LYS A 61 15.77 -13.26 13.53
C LYS A 61 15.15 -11.88 13.66
N VAL A 62 13.83 -11.80 13.53
CA VAL A 62 13.09 -10.54 13.59
C VAL A 62 11.92 -10.67 14.54
N THR A 63 11.58 -9.58 15.22
CA THR A 63 10.34 -9.55 16.01
C THR A 63 9.13 -9.33 15.09
N ILE A 64 7.95 -9.62 15.61
CA ILE A 64 6.69 -9.30 14.91
C ILE A 64 6.58 -7.79 14.64
N MET A 65 7.05 -6.95 15.57
CA MET A 65 6.98 -5.51 15.43
C MET A 65 7.99 -4.94 14.43
N ASP A 66 9.11 -5.63 14.20
CA ASP A 66 10.03 -5.27 13.11
C ASP A 66 9.39 -5.50 11.75
N LEU A 67 8.79 -6.68 11.54
CA LEU A 67 8.06 -6.96 10.31
C LEU A 67 6.84 -6.04 10.15
N HIS A 68 6.17 -5.69 11.26
CA HIS A 68 5.10 -4.70 11.24
C HIS A 68 5.57 -3.38 10.64
N ARG A 69 6.71 -2.84 11.08
CA ARG A 69 7.25 -1.57 10.57
C ARG A 69 7.78 -1.73 9.13
N ARG A 70 8.56 -2.79 8.85
CA ARG A 70 9.19 -3.03 7.54
C ARG A 70 8.18 -3.29 6.42
N LEU A 71 7.05 -3.92 6.73
CA LEU A 71 6.00 -4.25 5.76
C LEU A 71 4.90 -3.18 5.68
N GLY A 72 5.14 -1.97 6.19
CA GLY A 72 4.18 -0.87 6.05
C GLY A 72 3.00 -0.96 7.00
N HIS A 73 3.24 -1.32 8.25
CA HIS A 73 2.26 -1.32 9.33
C HIS A 73 1.08 -2.32 9.16
N ILE A 74 1.37 -3.46 8.51
CA ILE A 74 0.44 -4.60 8.40
C ILE A 74 0.12 -5.14 9.80
N ALA A 75 -1.11 -5.61 10.00
CA ALA A 75 -1.53 -6.16 11.29
C ALA A 75 -0.59 -7.30 11.75
N PRO A 76 -0.13 -7.30 13.02
CA PRO A 76 0.68 -8.38 13.59
C PRO A 76 0.12 -9.79 13.34
N ARG A 77 -1.21 -9.94 13.37
CA ARG A 77 -1.89 -11.21 13.02
C ARG A 77 -1.62 -11.64 11.59
N ALA A 78 -1.75 -10.73 10.62
CA ALA A 78 -1.53 -11.04 9.21
C ALA A 78 -0.06 -11.41 8.96
N ILE A 79 0.89 -10.79 9.67
CA ILE A 79 2.31 -11.15 9.60
C ILE A 79 2.54 -12.59 10.06
N ARG A 80 1.94 -12.98 11.20
CA ARG A 80 2.02 -14.37 11.68
C ARG A 80 1.49 -15.36 10.64
N GLU A 81 0.33 -15.07 10.04
CA GLU A 81 -0.28 -15.90 8.99
C GLU A 81 0.60 -15.95 7.73
N LEU A 82 1.22 -14.85 7.33
CA LEU A 82 2.11 -14.80 6.17
C LEU A 82 3.39 -15.59 6.39
N VAL A 83 3.98 -15.52 7.59
CA VAL A 83 5.17 -16.31 7.94
C VAL A 83 4.81 -17.79 8.07
N SER A 84 3.71 -18.15 8.74
CA SER A 84 3.30 -19.55 8.92
C SER A 84 2.94 -20.23 7.60
N ASN A 85 2.38 -19.48 6.65
CA ASN A 85 2.03 -19.98 5.32
C ASN A 85 3.21 -19.93 4.33
N GLY A 86 4.42 -19.62 4.79
CA GLY A 86 5.63 -19.56 3.95
C GLY A 86 5.60 -18.47 2.88
N ARG A 87 4.76 -17.43 3.03
CA ARG A 87 4.69 -16.29 2.10
C ARG A 87 5.79 -15.25 2.35
N ILE A 88 6.31 -15.20 3.57
CA ILE A 88 7.52 -14.46 3.93
C ILE A 88 8.58 -15.51 4.27
N THR A 89 9.62 -15.59 3.45
CA THR A 89 10.73 -16.53 3.60
C THR A 89 11.98 -15.81 4.12
N GLY A 90 12.97 -16.57 4.59
CA GLY A 90 14.25 -16.02 5.05
C GLY A 90 14.24 -15.36 6.43
N VAL A 91 13.12 -15.43 7.16
CA VAL A 91 12.97 -14.85 8.51
C VAL A 91 12.50 -15.89 9.52
N THR A 92 12.91 -15.75 10.78
CA THR A 92 12.34 -16.47 11.93
C THR A 92 11.81 -15.45 12.92
N LEU A 93 10.52 -15.58 13.25
CA LEU A 93 9.89 -14.78 14.28
C LEU A 93 10.44 -15.19 15.65
N VAL A 94 11.07 -14.25 16.34
CA VAL A 94 11.47 -14.41 17.74
C VAL A 94 10.45 -13.74 18.67
N PRO A 95 10.17 -14.33 19.84
CA PRO A 95 9.34 -13.68 20.84
C PRO A 95 10.00 -12.37 21.30
N SER A 96 9.18 -11.38 21.60
CA SER A 96 9.59 -10.10 22.18
C SER A 96 8.71 -9.81 23.39
N ASP A 97 9.31 -9.26 24.43
CA ASP A 97 8.58 -8.75 25.60
C ASP A 97 7.96 -7.37 25.32
N GLU A 98 8.28 -6.75 24.18
CA GLU A 98 7.67 -5.49 23.77
C GLU A 98 6.17 -5.70 23.45
N PRO A 99 5.30 -4.79 23.92
CA PRO A 99 3.89 -4.84 23.56
C PRO A 99 3.70 -4.62 22.07
N GLU A 100 2.71 -5.31 21.47
CA GLU A 100 2.33 -5.13 20.05
C GLU A 100 1.54 -3.84 19.81
N VAL A 101 2.07 -2.73 20.30
CA VAL A 101 1.48 -1.40 20.23
C VAL A 101 2.33 -0.53 19.32
N CYS A 102 1.70 0.10 18.33
CA CYS A 102 2.35 1.00 17.41
C CYS A 102 1.66 2.37 17.44
N GLU A 103 2.37 3.38 17.92
CA GLU A 103 1.87 4.75 18.02
C GLU A 103 1.45 5.32 16.66
N VAL A 104 2.23 5.06 15.60
CA VAL A 104 1.92 5.48 14.23
C VAL A 104 0.59 4.88 13.78
N CYS A 105 0.35 3.58 14.06
CA CYS A 105 -0.91 2.94 13.75
C CYS A 105 -2.08 3.53 14.53
N ILE A 106 -1.90 3.80 15.83
CA ILE A 106 -2.94 4.40 16.66
C ILE A 106 -3.38 5.74 16.06
N ARG A 107 -2.41 6.61 15.75
CA ARG A 107 -2.70 7.93 15.18
C ARG A 107 -3.31 7.83 13.78
N ALA A 108 -2.78 6.96 12.91
CA ALA A 108 -3.23 6.83 11.52
C ALA A 108 -4.56 6.07 11.37
N LYS A 109 -4.87 5.14 12.27
CA LYS A 109 -6.08 4.29 12.23
C LYS A 109 -7.12 4.68 13.28
N SER A 110 -6.90 5.76 14.04
CA SER A 110 -7.90 6.27 14.97
C SER A 110 -9.17 6.61 14.19
N THR A 111 -10.26 5.97 14.55
CA THR A 111 -11.59 6.28 14.01
C THR A 111 -12.22 7.40 14.83
N ARG A 112 -13.04 8.23 14.18
CA ARG A 112 -13.91 9.17 14.91
C ARG A 112 -14.85 8.36 15.81
N GLN A 113 -15.06 8.83 17.04
CA GLN A 113 -16.11 8.28 17.90
C GLN A 113 -17.46 8.35 17.18
N PRO A 114 -18.34 7.36 17.37
CA PRO A 114 -19.68 7.41 16.79
C PRO A 114 -20.38 8.68 17.28
N VAL A 115 -21.05 9.38 16.36
CA VAL A 115 -21.93 10.48 16.74
C VAL A 115 -23.20 9.86 17.32
N PRO A 116 -23.61 10.22 18.55
CA PRO A 116 -24.87 9.75 19.12
C PRO A 116 -26.04 10.01 18.18
N LYS A 117 -26.98 9.06 18.12
CA LYS A 117 -28.19 9.21 17.28
C LYS A 117 -29.23 10.11 17.94
N GLU A 118 -29.20 10.16 19.26
CA GLU A 118 -30.08 10.98 20.08
C GLU A 118 -29.25 12.09 20.71
N ARG A 119 -29.89 13.23 20.99
CA ARG A 119 -29.26 14.33 21.71
C ARG A 119 -28.91 13.86 23.12
N GLU A 120 -27.70 14.18 23.55
CA GLU A 120 -27.27 14.04 24.94
C GLU A 120 -27.27 15.42 25.60
N GLY A 121 -27.69 15.50 26.86
CA GLY A 121 -27.77 16.74 27.63
C GLY A 121 -29.20 17.28 27.83
N GLU A 122 -29.34 18.23 28.74
CA GLU A 122 -30.59 18.95 29.01
C GLU A 122 -30.85 19.98 27.90
N ARG A 123 -32.12 20.38 27.74
CA ARG A 123 -32.55 21.43 26.80
C ARG A 123 -32.86 22.68 27.60
N ALA A 124 -32.66 23.84 26.99
CA ALA A 124 -33.19 25.09 27.52
C ALA A 124 -34.68 24.95 27.92
N GLU A 125 -35.00 25.37 29.14
CA GLU A 125 -36.36 25.40 29.67
C GLU A 125 -37.04 26.75 29.39
N GLU A 126 -36.25 27.82 29.24
CA GLU A 126 -36.73 29.17 28.97
C GLU A 126 -36.21 29.74 27.64
N PHE A 127 -37.02 30.58 27.01
CA PHE A 127 -36.63 31.27 25.77
C PHE A 127 -35.44 32.20 26.01
N GLY A 128 -34.39 32.06 25.20
CA GLY A 128 -33.17 32.84 25.31
C GLY A 128 -32.20 32.35 26.39
N GLU A 129 -32.48 31.21 27.03
CA GLU A 129 -31.58 30.60 28.02
C GLU A 129 -30.29 30.09 27.37
N GLU A 130 -30.40 29.44 26.20
CA GLU A 130 -29.26 28.97 25.43
C GLU A 130 -29.40 29.35 23.95
N ILE A 131 -28.44 30.13 23.44
CA ILE A 131 -28.40 30.55 22.03
C ILE A 131 -27.12 30.01 21.39
N HIS A 132 -27.27 29.15 20.40
CA HIS A 132 -26.18 28.70 19.54
C HIS A 132 -25.99 29.68 18.40
N SER A 133 -24.74 30.15 18.20
CA SER A 133 -24.39 30.98 17.05
C SER A 133 -23.36 30.29 16.18
N ASP A 134 -23.51 30.42 14.86
CA ASP A 134 -22.55 29.90 13.89
C ASP A 134 -22.27 30.94 12.81
N LEU A 135 -21.00 31.06 12.43
CA LEU A 135 -20.52 31.98 11.40
C LEU A 135 -20.08 31.17 10.18
N TRP A 136 -20.87 31.26 9.13
CA TRP A 136 -20.56 30.67 7.84
C TRP A 136 -19.90 31.68 6.90
N GLY A 137 -18.76 31.32 6.31
CA GLY A 137 -18.08 32.10 5.25
C GLY A 137 -16.56 31.88 5.24
N ALA A 138 -15.78 32.52 4.36
CA ALA A 138 -16.15 33.48 3.33
C ALA A 138 -16.74 32.81 2.07
N ALA A 139 -17.95 33.22 1.69
CA ALA A 139 -18.62 32.73 0.50
C ALA A 139 -17.85 33.09 -0.77
N ARG A 140 -17.81 32.15 -1.73
CA ARG A 140 -17.18 32.35 -3.04
C ARG A 140 -17.84 33.49 -3.83
N ILE A 141 -19.16 33.63 -3.70
CA ILE A 141 -19.95 34.67 -4.37
C ILE A 141 -20.53 35.58 -3.29
N ALA A 142 -20.39 36.89 -3.47
CA ALA A 142 -20.97 37.87 -2.56
C ALA A 142 -22.48 38.00 -2.78
N THR A 143 -23.21 38.36 -1.73
CA THR A 143 -24.61 38.77 -1.87
C THR A 143 -24.71 40.06 -2.69
N LEU A 144 -25.93 40.42 -3.11
CA LEU A 144 -26.18 41.70 -3.80
C LEU A 144 -25.65 42.92 -3.03
N GLY A 145 -25.63 42.86 -1.70
CA GLY A 145 -25.08 43.91 -0.83
C GLY A 145 -23.57 43.77 -0.55
N GLY A 146 -22.84 42.94 -1.30
CA GLY A 146 -21.40 42.75 -1.15
C GLY A 146 -20.95 41.95 0.07
N ARG A 147 -21.88 41.33 0.82
CA ARG A 147 -21.55 40.54 2.02
C ARG A 147 -21.07 39.14 1.63
N LYS A 148 -20.13 38.58 2.39
CA LYS A 148 -19.55 37.25 2.16
C LYS A 148 -19.66 36.29 3.34
N HIS A 149 -20.26 36.72 4.43
CA HIS A 149 -20.43 35.92 5.63
C HIS A 149 -21.89 35.98 6.06
N TYR A 150 -22.35 34.89 6.68
CA TYR A 150 -23.67 34.75 7.27
C TYR A 150 -23.48 34.28 8.72
N ILE A 151 -24.21 34.90 9.65
CA ILE A 151 -24.25 34.47 11.03
C ILE A 151 -25.68 34.03 11.36
N SER A 152 -25.83 32.84 11.92
CA SER A 152 -27.09 32.34 12.48
C SER A 152 -27.07 32.44 13.99
N PHE A 153 -28.23 32.69 14.58
CA PHE A 153 -28.51 32.56 16.00
C PHE A 153 -29.73 31.65 16.13
N THR A 154 -29.59 30.56 16.87
CA THR A 154 -30.63 29.56 17.10
C THR A 154 -30.82 29.44 18.60
N ASP A 155 -32.04 29.70 19.06
CA ASP A 155 -32.48 29.42 20.42
C ASP A 155 -32.74 27.91 20.56
N ASP A 156 -32.26 27.31 21.65
CA ASP A 156 -32.30 25.87 21.88
C ASP A 156 -33.70 25.29 22.20
#